data_AF-A0A958K862-F1
#
_entry.id   AF-A0A958K862-F1
#
_cell.length_a   1.000
_cell.length_b   1.000
_cell.length_c   1.000
_cell.angle_alpha   90.00
_cell.angle_beta   90.00
_cell.angle_gamma   90.00
#
_symmetry.space_group_name_H-M   'P 1'
#
loop_
_entity.id
_entity.type
_entity.pdbx_description
1 polymer ?
#
loop_
_entity_poly.entity_id
_entity_poly.type
_entity_poly.pdbx_seq_one_letter_code
_entity_poly.pdbx_strand_id
1 'polypeptide(L)'
;MRKTNSFNPFRRNPMDLTEQLTLAEAKAGAGKPIERLSNLRDPKFRSMSKYEHAHDRSDGSKVVIHYVKDPFGKTTDFKFIDK
;
A
#
# COMPACT_ATOMS: atom_id res chain seq x y z
N MET A 1 9.39 -18.99 25.65
CA MET A 1 9.89 -17.97 24.68
C MET A 1 9.00 -18.02 23.44
N ARG A 2 8.22 -16.96 23.13
CA ARG A 2 7.40 -16.91 21.91
C ARG A 2 8.29 -16.46 20.75
N LYS A 3 8.52 -17.33 19.77
CA LYS A 3 9.15 -16.97 18.49
C LYS A 3 8.17 -16.06 17.75
N THR A 4 8.47 -14.76 17.65
CA THR A 4 7.75 -13.87 16.73
C THR A 4 8.23 -14.20 15.32
N ASN A 5 7.53 -15.11 14.65
CA ASN A 5 7.74 -15.38 13.25
C ASN A 5 7.23 -14.15 12.46
N SER A 6 8.04 -13.11 12.34
CA SER A 6 7.73 -11.92 11.54
C SER A 6 7.90 -12.26 10.07
N PHE A 7 7.03 -13.12 9.56
CA PHE A 7 6.78 -13.20 8.13
C PHE A 7 6.25 -11.80 7.76
N ASN A 8 7.08 -11.00 7.09
CA ASN A 8 6.62 -9.74 6.50
C ASN A 8 6.31 -10.05 5.04
N PRO A 9 5.11 -10.54 4.70
CA PRO A 9 4.76 -10.96 3.33
C PRO A 9 4.66 -9.78 2.36
N PHE A 10 4.83 -8.54 2.84
CA PHE A 10 4.58 -7.35 2.06
C PHE A 10 5.89 -6.78 1.52
N ARG A 11 6.09 -6.96 0.21
CA ARG A 11 7.17 -6.39 -0.57
C ARG A 11 7.00 -4.88 -0.73
N ARG A 12 8.12 -4.14 -0.72
CA ARG A 12 8.13 -2.66 -0.84
C ARG A 12 8.82 -2.14 -2.10
N ASN A 13 9.67 -2.96 -2.71
CA ASN A 13 10.40 -2.60 -3.91
C ASN A 13 9.72 -3.22 -5.14
N PRO A 14 9.50 -2.46 -6.21
CA PRO A 14 8.93 -2.99 -7.45
C PRO A 14 9.91 -3.99 -8.10
N MET A 15 9.37 -4.97 -8.82
CA MET A 15 10.14 -5.99 -9.54
C MET A 15 10.16 -5.76 -11.05
N ASP A 16 9.16 -5.06 -11.58
CA ASP A 16 9.00 -4.80 -13.01
C ASP A 16 8.61 -3.34 -13.29
N LEU A 17 8.50 -2.98 -14.58
CA LEU A 17 8.16 -1.62 -15.00
C LEU A 17 6.72 -1.23 -14.61
N THR A 18 5.78 -2.16 -14.69
CA THR A 18 4.38 -1.90 -14.30
C THR A 18 4.30 -1.54 -12.84
N GLU A 19 4.99 -2.26 -11.97
CA GLU A 19 5.02 -1.99 -10.54
C GLU A 19 5.74 -0.68 -10.20
N GLN A 20 6.78 -0.32 -10.96
CA GLN A 20 7.40 1.00 -10.85
C GLN A 20 6.39 2.10 -11.20
N LEU A 21 5.61 1.92 -12.27
CA LEU A 21 4.56 2.83 -12.68
C LEU A 21 3.46 2.94 -11.61
N THR A 22 2.93 1.81 -11.13
CA THR A 22 1.90 1.79 -10.08
C THR A 22 2.38 2.48 -8.80
N LEU A 23 3.66 2.31 -8.43
CA LEU A 23 4.24 3.00 -7.28
C LEU A 23 4.35 4.52 -7.51
N ALA A 24 4.71 4.94 -8.72
CA ALA A 24 4.76 6.34 -9.09
C ALA A 24 3.37 6.99 -9.07
N GLU A 25 2.36 6.31 -9.60
CA GLU A 25 0.95 6.75 -9.59
C GLU A 25 0.41 6.85 -8.16
N ALA A 26 0.70 5.87 -7.31
CA ALA A 26 0.31 5.91 -5.90
C ALA A 26 0.96 7.09 -5.15
N LYS A 27 2.26 7.35 -5.39
CA LYS A 27 2.97 8.51 -4.84
C LYS A 27 2.46 9.84 -5.38
N ALA A 28 1.98 9.87 -6.62
CA ALA A 28 1.33 11.03 -7.22
C ALA A 28 -0.10 11.27 -6.69
N GLY A 29 -0.65 10.33 -5.91
CA GLY A 29 -1.95 10.47 -5.26
C GLY A 29 -3.12 9.82 -5.98
N ALA A 30 -2.88 8.95 -6.96
CA ALA A 30 -3.92 8.26 -7.73
C ALA A 30 -4.68 7.17 -6.95
N GLY A 31 -4.34 6.92 -5.68
CA GLY A 31 -5.04 5.94 -4.85
C GLY A 31 -6.26 6.51 -4.12
N LYS A 32 -7.11 5.61 -3.66
CA LYS A 32 -8.37 5.90 -2.95
C LYS A 32 -8.33 5.41 -1.50
N PRO A 33 -9.02 6.07 -0.57
CA PRO A 33 -9.13 5.58 0.80
C PRO A 33 -9.87 4.24 0.82
N ILE A 34 -9.43 3.33 1.69
CA ILE A 34 -10.15 2.10 1.97
C ILE A 34 -11.22 2.42 3.02
N GLU A 35 -12.42 2.78 2.57
CA GLU A 35 -13.52 3.33 3.39
C GLU A 35 -13.90 2.46 4.60
N ARG A 36 -13.69 1.14 4.52
CA ARG A 36 -13.99 0.20 5.62
C ARG A 36 -13.00 0.23 6.78
N LEU A 37 -11.93 1.02 6.70
CA LEU A 37 -10.91 1.14 7.74
C LEU A 37 -10.93 2.56 8.33
N SER A 38 -11.91 2.80 9.20
CA SER A 38 -12.05 4.06 9.95
C SER A 38 -10.91 4.28 10.95
N ASN A 39 -10.22 3.21 11.39
CA ASN A 39 -9.05 3.29 12.24
C ASN A 39 -8.05 2.16 11.91
N LEU A 40 -6.79 2.54 11.65
CA LEU A 40 -5.69 1.59 11.57
C LEU A 40 -5.39 1.03 12.97
N ARG A 41 -5.24 -0.29 13.08
CA ARG A 41 -4.97 -0.97 14.36
C ARG A 41 -3.54 -0.76 14.87
N ASP A 42 -2.60 -0.46 13.98
CA ASP A 42 -1.21 -0.22 14.34
C ASP A 42 -1.06 1.17 14.98
N PRO A 43 -0.60 1.28 16.23
CA PRO A 43 -0.41 2.57 16.90
C PRO A 43 0.49 3.55 16.14
N LYS A 44 1.43 3.04 15.32
CA LYS A 44 2.32 3.87 14.49
C LYS A 44 1.54 4.72 13.48
N PHE A 45 0.39 4.23 13.02
CA PHE A 45 -0.44 4.89 12.01
C PHE A 45 -1.73 5.45 12.60
N ARG A 46 -1.74 5.74 13.89
CA ARG A 46 -2.88 6.38 14.56
C ARG A 46 -3.24 7.69 13.87
N SER A 47 -4.53 7.92 13.65
CA SER A 47 -5.06 9.07 12.92
C SER A 47 -4.68 9.15 11.43
N MET A 48 -4.06 8.11 10.86
CA MET A 48 -3.80 8.02 9.43
C MET A 48 -4.90 7.20 8.75
N SER A 49 -5.07 7.42 7.45
CA SER A 49 -6.03 6.71 6.62
C SER A 49 -5.31 5.70 5.74
N LYS A 50 -5.88 4.50 5.58
CA LYS A 50 -5.37 3.49 4.66
C LYS A 50 -5.85 3.79 3.25
N TYR A 51 -4.94 3.72 2.28
CA TYR A 51 -5.21 3.92 0.86
C TYR A 51 -4.81 2.69 0.06
N GLU A 52 -5.49 2.51 -1.08
CA GLU A 52 -5.19 1.51 -2.09
C GLU A 52 -5.13 2.17 -3.47
N HIS A 53 -4.15 1.79 -4.27
CA HIS A 53 -4.08 2.09 -5.69
C HIS A 53 -3.89 0.79 -6.47
N ALA A 54 -4.53 0.69 -7.63
CA ALA A 54 -4.42 -0.47 -8.50
C ALA A 54 -4.22 -0.04 -9.95
N HIS A 55 -3.32 -0.73 -10.64
CA HIS A 55 -3.03 -0.53 -12.05
C HIS A 55 -3.25 -1.85 -12.81
N ASP A 56 -3.94 -1.78 -13.94
CA ASP A 56 -4.21 -2.94 -14.79
C ASP A 56 -3.03 -3.21 -15.72
N ARG A 57 -2.56 -4.45 -15.76
CA ARG A 57 -1.58 -4.92 -16.75
C ARG A 57 -2.29 -5.25 -18.07
N SER A 58 -1.53 -5.25 -19.16
CA SER A 58 -2.03 -5.63 -20.49
C SER A 58 -2.51 -7.08 -20.57
N ASP A 59 -2.03 -7.95 -19.68
CA ASP A 59 -2.46 -9.35 -19.56
C ASP A 59 -3.75 -9.53 -18.77
N GLY A 60 -4.36 -8.43 -18.29
CA GLY A 60 -5.58 -8.43 -17.47
C GLY A 60 -5.35 -8.66 -15.97
N SER A 61 -4.11 -8.92 -15.54
CA SER A 61 -3.76 -8.94 -14.11
C SER A 61 -3.68 -7.51 -13.53
N LYS A 62 -3.64 -7.38 -12.20
CA LYS A 62 -3.53 -6.07 -11.54
C LYS A 62 -2.34 -6.02 -10.61
N VAL A 63 -1.66 -4.88 -10.59
CA VAL A 63 -0.75 -4.52 -9.50
C VAL A 63 -1.54 -3.72 -8.48
N VAL A 64 -1.46 -4.10 -7.21
CA VAL A 64 -2.13 -3.38 -6.12
C VAL A 64 -1.09 -2.92 -5.10
N ILE A 65 -1.16 -1.64 -4.72
CA ILE A 65 -0.32 -1.03 -3.69
C ILE A 65 -1.20 -0.49 -2.57
N HIS A 66 -0.90 -0.90 -1.34
CA HIS A 66 -1.44 -0.29 -0.13
C HIS A 66 -0.45 0.70 0.45
N TYR A 67 -0.94 1.81 0.97
CA TYR A 67 -0.14 2.81 1.67
C TYR A 67 -1.01 3.52 2.71
N VAL A 68 -0.39 4.38 3.52
CA VAL A 68 -1.09 5.21 4.49
C VAL A 68 -0.84 6.68 4.20
N LYS A 69 -1.85 7.50 4.48
CA LYS A 69 -1.79 8.96 4.33
C LYS A 69 -2.08 9.61 5.68
N ASP A 70 -1.21 10.53 6.11
CA ASP A 70 -1.43 11.30 7.33
C ASP A 70 -2.45 12.44 7.10
N PRO A 71 -2.96 13.07 8.18
CA PRO A 71 -3.87 14.21 8.06
C PRO A 71 -3.27 15.43 7.33
N PHE A 72 -1.95 15.54 7.24
CA PHE A 72 -1.25 16.62 6.54
C PHE A 72 -1.03 16.33 5.05
N GLY A 73 -1.43 15.14 4.58
CA GLY A 73 -1.37 14.73 3.19
C GLY A 73 -0.13 13.91 2.81
N LYS A 74 0.79 13.65 3.74
CA LYS A 74 2.00 12.86 3.48
C LYS A 74 1.68 11.38 3.42
N THR A 75 2.20 10.72 2.39
CA THR A 75 2.00 9.28 2.15
C THR A 75 3.24 8.47 2.53
N THR A 76 3.06 7.29 3.15
CA THR A 76 4.15 6.38 3.53
C THR A 76 3.69 4.91 3.59
N ASP A 77 4.61 4.00 3.91
CA ASP A 77 4.39 2.55 4.06
C ASP A 77 3.79 1.86 2.83
N PHE A 78 4.27 2.24 1.64
CA PHE A 78 3.90 1.62 0.37
C PHE A 78 4.28 0.13 0.35
N LYS A 79 3.30 -0.72 0.06
CA LYS A 79 3.40 -2.17 0.07
C LYS A 79 2.65 -2.76 -1.11
N PHE A 80 3.33 -3.60 -1.87
CA PHE A 80 2.71 -4.40 -2.92
C PHE A 80 1.89 -5.53 -2.28
N ILE A 81 0.71 -5.76 -2.83
CA ILE A 81 -0.16 -6.87 -2.47
C ILE A 81 -0.11 -7.88 -3.61
N ASP A 82 0.67 -8.93 -3.42
CA ASP A 82 0.65 -10.09 -4.31
C ASP A 82 -0.64 -10.87 -3.94
N LYS A 83 -1.64 -10.89 -4.84
CA LYS A 83 -2.91 -11.62 -4.67
C LYS A 83 -2.96 -12.84 -5.56
#